data_AF-A0A2H3CX48-F1
#
_entry.id   AF-A0A2H3CX48-F1
#
_cell.length_a   1.000
_cell.length_b   1.000
_cell.length_c   1.000
_cell.angle_alpha   90.00
_cell.angle_beta   90.00
_cell.angle_gamma   90.00
#
_symmetry.space_group_name_H-M   'P 1'
#
loop_
_entity.id
_entity.type
_entity.pdbx_description
1 polymer ?
#
loop_
_entity_poly.entity_id
_entity_poly.type
_entity_poly.pdbx_seq_one_letter_code
_entity_poly.pdbx_strand_id
1 'polypeptide(L)'
;ILHRDISTSNIMWRRTVSGHLRGVLNDFDLSFFRDDTSPASVKCTGTLPYMAYELFDDDENGNPPKHLYRHDLESLFYVILLLCC
;
A
#
# COMPACT_ATOMS: atom_id res chain seq x y z
N ILE A 1 9.43 -4.27 4.54
CA ILE A 1 9.02 -2.92 4.08
C ILE A 1 7.53 -3.00 3.80
N LEU A 2 6.75 -2.08 4.35
CA LEU A 2 5.34 -1.84 4.05
C LEU A 2 5.27 -0.67 3.08
N HIS A 3 4.51 -0.79 2.00
CA HIS A 3 4.36 0.26 1.00
C HIS A 3 3.38 1.34 1.45
N ARG A 4 2.24 0.93 2.01
CA ARG A 4 1.15 1.76 2.54
C ARG A 4 0.40 2.65 1.56
N ASP A 5 0.85 2.79 0.32
CA ASP A 5 0.10 3.48 -0.72
C ASP A 5 0.13 2.74 -2.06
N ILE A 6 -0.39 1.51 -2.08
CA ILE A 6 -0.52 0.75 -3.33
C ILE A 6 -1.77 1.24 -4.05
N SER A 7 -1.58 1.70 -5.29
CA SER A 7 -2.62 2.24 -6.15
C SER A 7 -2.23 2.03 -7.61
N THR A 8 -3.19 2.19 -8.53
CA THR A 8 -2.90 2.10 -9.97
C THR A 8 -1.92 3.17 -10.46
N SER A 9 -1.88 4.35 -9.84
CA SER A 9 -0.93 5.41 -10.18
C SER A 9 0.51 5.07 -9.78
N ASN A 10 0.67 4.24 -8.74
CA ASN A 10 1.98 3.85 -8.22
C ASN A 10 2.50 2.56 -8.87
N ILE A 11 1.70 1.91 -9.72
CA ILE A 11 2.10 0.75 -10.52
C ILE A 11 2.44 1.20 -11.94
N MET A 12 3.72 1.16 -12.25
CA MET A 12 4.29 1.52 -13.53
C MET A 12 4.77 0.27 -14.28
N TRP A 13 5.10 0.45 -15.55
CA TRP A 13 5.77 -0.57 -16.33
C TRP A 13 6.88 0.05 -17.16
N ARG A 14 7.93 -0.73 -17.40
CA ARG A 14 9.00 -0.35 -18.34
C ARG A 14 9.36 -1.53 -19.22
N ARG A 15 9.82 -1.23 -20.44
CA ARG A 15 10.39 -2.22 -21.35
C ARG A 15 11.89 -2.32 -21.11
N THR A 16 12.40 -3.53 -20.94
CA THR A 16 13.85 -3.76 -20.83
C THR A 16 14.51 -3.65 -22.20
N VAL A 17 15.84 -3.49 -22.21
CA VAL A 17 16.66 -3.57 -23.44
C VAL A 17 16.48 -4.89 -24.19
N SER A 18 16.18 -5.98 -23.47
CA SER A 18 15.85 -7.29 -24.04
C SER A 18 14.39 -7.41 -24.52
N GLY A 19 13.61 -6.33 -24.52
CA GLY A 19 12.23 -6.29 -24.99
C GLY A 19 11.17 -6.76 -23.98
N HIS A 20 11.55 -7.22 -22.80
CA HIS A 20 10.61 -7.74 -21.78
C HIS A 20 9.89 -6.62 -21.04
N LEU A 21 8.61 -6.81 -20.74
CA LEU A 21 7.85 -5.92 -19.87
C LEU A 21 8.20 -6.21 -18.41
N ARG A 22 8.48 -5.18 -17.61
CA ARG A 22 8.65 -5.30 -16.15
C ARG A 22 7.75 -4.30 -15.45
N GLY A 23 6.94 -4.82 -14.52
CA GLY A 23 6.22 -3.99 -13.56
C GLY A 23 7.21 -3.32 -12.60
N VAL A 24 6.90 -2.08 -12.23
CA VAL A 24 7.67 -1.26 -11.30
C VAL A 24 6.67 -0.68 -10.31
N LEU A 25 6.88 -0.94 -9.01
CA LEU A 25 6.14 -0.27 -7.95
C LEU A 25 6.95 0.97 -7.56
N ASN A 26 6.31 2.14 -7.55
CA ASN A 26 6.89 3.43 -7.20
C ASN A 26 6.21 4.00 -5.94
N ASP A 27 6.78 5.08 -5.42
CA ASP A 27 6.24 5.90 -4.32
C ASP A 27 6.38 5.24 -2.94
N PHE A 28 7.63 5.23 -2.47
CA PHE A 28 8.00 4.70 -1.16
C PHE A 28 8.10 5.80 -0.10
N ASP A 29 7.60 7.00 -0.35
CA ASP A 29 7.70 8.14 0.60
C ASP A 29 6.90 7.89 1.88
N LEU A 30 5.86 7.06 1.79
CA LEU A 30 5.05 6.60 2.93
C LEU A 30 5.47 5.21 3.45
N SER A 31 6.53 4.63 2.86
CA SER A 31 6.94 3.28 3.18
C SER A 31 7.58 3.19 4.57
N PHE A 32 7.47 2.00 5.16
CA PHE A 32 7.88 1.82 6.55
C PHE A 32 8.54 0.46 6.79
N PHE A 33 9.57 0.42 7.64
CA PHE A 33 10.18 -0.83 8.08
C PHE A 33 9.42 -1.42 9.27
N ARG A 34 9.11 -2.72 9.22
CA ARG A 34 8.22 -3.36 10.21
C ARG A 34 8.74 -3.28 11.66
N ASP A 35 10.05 -3.19 11.84
CA ASP A 35 10.73 -3.10 13.14
C ASP A 35 10.92 -1.67 13.66
N ASP A 36 10.53 -0.67 12.87
CA ASP A 36 10.59 0.72 13.31
C ASP A 36 9.32 1.01 14.16
N THR A 37 9.48 1.55 15.36
CA THR A 37 8.37 1.85 16.29
C THR A 37 8.03 3.34 16.33
N SER A 38 8.51 4.11 15.35
CA SER A 38 8.21 5.54 15.28
C SER A 38 6.70 5.81 15.12
N PRO A 39 6.20 6.94 15.65
CA PRO A 39 4.79 7.32 15.58
C PRO A 39 4.25 7.48 14.13
N ALA A 40 5.14 7.58 13.14
CA ALA A 40 4.78 7.55 11.73
C ALA A 40 4.16 6.21 11.28
N SER A 41 4.42 5.11 12.00
CA SER A 41 3.87 3.76 11.75
C SER A 41 2.36 3.65 11.98
N VAL A 42 1.79 4.59 12.73
CA VAL A 42 0.40 4.59 13.18
C VAL A 42 -0.45 5.54 12.32
N LYS A 43 0.13 6.29 11.39
CA LYS A 43 -0.64 7.22 10.56
C LYS A 43 -1.44 6.45 9.50
N CYS A 44 -2.77 6.58 9.51
CA CYS A 44 -3.63 6.12 8.42
C CYS A 44 -3.24 6.87 7.14
N THR A 45 -2.62 6.16 6.20
CA THR A 45 -2.18 6.69 4.91
C THR A 45 -2.54 5.70 3.83
N GLY A 46 -2.88 6.23 2.66
CA GLY A 46 -3.19 5.42 1.49
C GLY A 46 -4.25 6.10 0.64
N THR A 47 -4.36 5.65 -0.59
CA THR A 47 -5.37 6.12 -1.53
C THR A 47 -6.71 5.43 -1.24
N LEU A 48 -7.73 6.21 -0.84
CA LEU A 48 -9.04 5.74 -0.35
C LEU A 48 -9.65 4.50 -1.06
N PRO A 49 -9.75 4.42 -2.41
CA PRO A 49 -10.30 3.24 -3.08
C PRO A 49 -9.48 1.95 -2.94
N TYR A 50 -8.22 2.04 -2.52
CA TYR A 50 -7.32 0.90 -2.32
C TYR A 50 -6.98 0.68 -0.84
N MET A 51 -7.50 1.51 0.06
CA MET A 51 -7.21 1.42 1.49
C MET A 51 -7.86 0.16 2.07
N ALA A 52 -7.09 -0.59 2.87
CA ALA A 52 -7.59 -1.79 3.53
C ALA A 52 -8.70 -1.44 4.52
N TYR A 53 -9.72 -2.29 4.62
CA TYR A 53 -10.93 -2.04 5.41
C TYR A 53 -10.61 -1.71 6.88
N GLU A 54 -9.68 -2.44 7.49
CA GLU A 54 -9.32 -2.24 8.89
C GLU A 54 -8.53 -0.96 9.16
N LEU A 55 -8.10 -0.24 8.13
CA LEU A 55 -7.42 1.05 8.31
C LEU A 55 -8.41 2.21 8.54
N PHE A 56 -9.72 1.94 8.42
CA PHE A 56 -10.78 2.94 8.61
C PHE A 56 -11.28 3.06 10.05
N ASP A 57 -11.13 2.00 10.86
CA ASP A 57 -11.64 1.98 12.24
C ASP A 57 -10.48 2.09 13.24
N ASP A 58 -10.57 3.07 14.14
CA ASP A 58 -9.66 3.18 15.27
C ASP A 58 -9.86 2.00 16.25
N ASP A 59 -8.80 1.68 17.00
CA ASP A 59 -8.88 0.64 18.03
C ASP A 59 -9.79 1.05 19.21
N GLU A 60 -10.03 0.12 20.13
CA GLU A 60 -10.86 0.33 21.33
C GLU A 60 -10.39 1.49 22.24
N ASN A 61 -9.14 1.94 22.07
CA ASN A 61 -8.53 3.03 22.82
C ASN A 61 -8.44 4.33 22.01
N GLY A 62 -9.02 4.36 20.79
CA GLY A 62 -8.97 5.51 19.88
C GLY A 62 -7.61 5.72 19.21
N ASN A 63 -6.74 4.70 19.19
CA ASN A 63 -5.50 4.77 18.43
C ASN A 63 -5.74 4.32 16.99
N PRO A 64 -5.07 4.96 16.02
CA PRO A 64 -5.20 4.53 14.65
C PRO A 64 -4.62 3.12 14.45
N PRO A 65 -5.21 2.34 13.55
CA PRO A 65 -4.80 0.95 13.30
C PRO A 65 -3.38 0.90 12.76
N LYS A 66 -2.59 -0.06 13.26
CA LYS A 66 -1.24 -0.27 12.75
C LYS A 66 -1.29 -0.86 11.34
N HIS A 67 -0.54 -0.28 10.42
CA HIS A 67 -0.40 -0.83 9.07
C HIS A 67 0.37 -2.16 9.12
N LEU A 68 -0.19 -3.20 8.50
CA LEU A 68 0.36 -4.55 8.42
C LEU A 68 0.61 -4.94 6.97
N TYR A 69 1.46 -5.94 6.76
CA TYR A 69 1.76 -6.44 5.40
C TYR A 69 0.51 -6.90 4.63
N ARG A 70 -0.49 -7.46 5.35
CA ARG A 70 -1.75 -7.88 4.73
C ARG A 70 -2.56 -6.73 4.15
N HIS A 71 -2.40 -5.51 4.66
CA HIS A 71 -3.11 -4.34 4.15
C HIS A 71 -2.56 -3.94 2.77
N ASP A 72 -1.25 -4.06 2.54
CA ASP A 72 -0.67 -3.87 1.20
C ASP A 72 -1.18 -4.94 0.20
N LEU A 73 -1.38 -6.18 0.66
CA LEU A 73 -1.97 -7.25 -0.18
C LEU A 73 -3.43 -6.97 -0.52
N GLU A 74 -4.20 -6.43 0.43
CA GLU A 74 -5.59 -6.04 0.21
C GLU A 74 -5.68 -4.89 -0.81
N SER A 75 -4.81 -3.89 -0.70
CA SER A 75 -4.69 -2.82 -1.70
C SER A 75 -4.37 -3.37 -3.10
N LEU A 76 -3.44 -4.34 -3.19
CA LEU A 76 -3.12 -5.01 -4.46
C LEU A 76 -4.33 -5.76 -5.03
N PHE A 77 -5.12 -6.42 -4.17
CA PHE A 77 -6.35 -7.08 -4.58
C PHE A 77 -7.37 -6.07 -5.14
N TYR A 78 -7.56 -4.92 -4.48
CA TYR A 78 -8.44 -3.87 -4.99
C TYR A 78 -7.98 -3.30 -6.34
N VAL A 79 -6.66 -3.13 -6.53
CA VAL A 79 -6.11 -2.76 -7.85
C VAL A 79 -6.50 -3.78 -8.91
N ILE A 80 -6.31 -5.07 -8.65
CA ILE A 80 -6.63 -6.14 -9.61
C ILE A 80 -8.13 -6.13 -9.92
N LEU A 81 -8.97 -6.01 -8.89
CA LEU A 81 -10.43 -5.98 -9.05
C LEU A 81 -10.87 -4.80 -9.92
N LEU A 82 -10.35 -3.60 -9.66
CA LEU A 82 -10.65 -2.38 -10.43
C LEU A 82 -10.12 -2.41 -11.87
N LEU A 83 -9.06 -3.16 -12.16
CA LEU A 83 -8.54 -3.33 -13.52
C LEU A 83 -9.26 -4.43 -14.31
N CYS A 84 -9.84 -5.41 -13.61
CA CYS A 84 -10.51 -6.56 -14.23
C CYS A 84 -12.02 -6.35 -14.46
N CYS A 85 -12.65 -5.42 -13.75
CA CYS A 85 -14.06 -5.05 -13.90
C CYS A 85 -14.23 -3.79 -14.75
#